data_AF-Q2FU21-F1
#
_entry.id   AF-Q2FU21-F1
#
_cell.length_a   1.000
_cell.length_b   1.000
_cell.length_c   1.000
_cell.angle_alpha   90.00
_cell.angle_beta   90.00
_cell.angle_gamma   90.00
#
_symmetry.space_group_name_H-M   'P 1'
#
loop_
_entity.id
_entity.type
_entity.pdbx_description
1 polymer ?
#
loop_
_entity_poly.entity_id
_entity_poly.type
_entity_poly.pdbx_seq_one_letter_code
_entity_poly.pdbx_strand_id
1 'polypeptide(L)'
;MRSIRTGMLIALCISLFSSLSMAVPMPDDMIFLTEEYPPFNYLENGVPSGLSVELLRTALERAGISFSTEDISLMAWSDAYRMTESRNNTGLFSMARTPEREARFKWAGPLMQCPLVFFAENESLKTARPENKDLRAVVIKDDIGLYVGREAGIPDENIFQVTTPAEAVQRLIDGTSDVWVYALYPGESLIQTIAENPESFYILDDLGRSTYYIAFNLNTDPDIIDAIQTELDAMKTDRKDEGITTYEKIVGKYVGPICAEKSQTRQQITNLVNLTADAISRDATGTLADIQNGRHPYKDRSDPSLYVYVFDTGVTLIANAAQPSLAGTNFSGKVDASGKKFRDEIVTGAMKQGSGIVTYTYSNPLETGIFYKEAYYTLVTGSDKKQYIVCAGRYLSCDEI
;
A
#
# COMPACT_ATOMS: atom_id res chain seq x y z
N MET A 1 -18.70 25.91 74.86
CA MET A 1 -19.30 26.13 73.52
C MET A 1 -18.51 25.34 72.50
N ARG A 2 -19.22 24.48 71.75
CA ARG A 2 -18.69 23.50 70.78
C ARG A 2 -18.24 24.21 69.50
N SER A 3 -17.13 23.78 68.90
CA SER A 3 -16.72 24.15 67.53
C SER A 3 -16.49 22.87 66.75
N ILE A 4 -17.45 22.55 65.88
CA ILE A 4 -17.44 21.39 64.98
C ILE A 4 -16.58 21.74 63.76
N ARG A 5 -15.58 20.92 63.47
CA ARG A 5 -14.81 20.97 62.21
C ARG A 5 -15.58 20.18 61.15
N THR A 6 -16.12 20.86 60.15
CA THR A 6 -16.74 20.23 58.98
C THR A 6 -15.68 20.09 57.89
N GLY A 7 -15.18 18.87 57.69
CA GLY A 7 -14.33 18.52 56.56
C GLY A 7 -15.18 18.29 55.31
N MET A 8 -14.94 19.08 54.26
CA MET A 8 -15.58 18.92 52.96
C MET A 8 -14.74 17.97 52.10
N LEU A 9 -15.18 16.73 51.93
CA LEU A 9 -14.64 15.81 50.94
C LEU A 9 -15.19 16.22 49.56
N ILE A 10 -14.32 16.74 48.69
CA ILE A 10 -14.60 16.92 47.27
C ILE A 10 -14.30 15.58 46.59
N ALA A 11 -15.35 14.82 46.27
CA ALA A 11 -15.25 13.64 45.44
C ALA A 11 -15.09 14.09 43.97
N LEU A 12 -13.87 13.94 43.44
CA LEU A 12 -13.54 14.20 42.05
C LEU A 12 -14.07 13.03 41.20
N CYS A 13 -15.29 13.14 40.67
CA CYS A 13 -15.81 12.22 39.66
C CYS A 13 -15.04 12.42 38.35
N ILE A 14 -14.01 11.60 38.12
CA ILE A 14 -13.36 11.45 36.83
C ILE A 14 -14.35 10.70 35.92
N SER A 15 -15.14 11.45 35.15
CA SER A 15 -15.98 10.90 34.10
C SER A 15 -15.08 10.34 32.99
N LEU A 16 -14.94 9.02 32.94
CA LEU A 16 -14.50 8.28 31.77
C LEU A 16 -15.51 8.55 30.65
N PHE A 17 -15.26 9.58 29.84
CA PHE A 17 -15.87 9.68 28.52
C PHE A 17 -15.25 8.60 27.65
N SER A 18 -15.79 7.39 27.73
CA SER A 18 -15.68 6.43 26.64
C SER A 18 -16.38 7.09 25.45
N SER A 19 -15.60 7.64 24.52
CA SER A 19 -16.08 8.08 23.22
C SER A 19 -16.64 6.85 22.52
N LEU A 20 -17.94 6.59 22.70
CA LEU A 20 -18.69 5.81 21.72
C LEU A 20 -18.61 6.63 20.44
N SER A 21 -17.72 6.25 19.53
CA SER A 21 -17.78 6.72 18.16
C SER A 21 -19.15 6.29 17.65
N MET A 22 -20.06 7.23 17.46
CA MET A 22 -21.31 6.92 16.79
C MET A 22 -20.95 6.58 15.35
N ALA A 23 -21.42 5.42 14.88
CA ALA A 23 -21.26 5.03 13.48
C ALA A 23 -21.76 6.17 12.58
N VAL A 24 -20.95 6.56 11.60
CA VAL A 24 -21.36 7.58 10.62
C VAL A 24 -22.53 7.00 9.83
N PRO A 25 -23.72 7.62 9.86
CA PRO A 25 -24.88 7.11 9.13
C PRO A 25 -24.62 7.24 7.63
N MET A 26 -24.62 6.13 6.92
CA MET A 26 -24.53 6.11 5.46
C MET A 26 -25.91 6.48 4.87
N PRO A 27 -26.00 7.40 3.89
CA PRO A 27 -27.24 7.68 3.19
C PRO A 27 -27.80 6.43 2.52
N ASP A 28 -29.12 6.23 2.57
CA ASP A 28 -29.80 5.09 1.96
C ASP A 28 -29.57 4.98 0.44
N ASP A 29 -29.22 6.10 -0.21
CA ASP A 29 -28.93 6.18 -1.64
C ASP A 29 -27.42 6.15 -1.96
N MET A 30 -26.57 5.87 -0.97
CA MET A 30 -25.13 5.67 -1.20
C MET A 30 -24.89 4.43 -2.06
N ILE A 31 -24.09 4.57 -3.11
CA ILE A 31 -23.68 3.44 -3.96
C ILE A 31 -22.16 3.42 -4.13
N PHE A 32 -21.61 2.21 -4.22
CA PHE A 32 -20.22 1.98 -4.59
C PHE A 32 -20.14 1.30 -5.95
N LEU A 33 -19.34 1.87 -6.85
CA LEU A 33 -19.18 1.45 -8.22
C LEU A 33 -17.76 0.92 -8.45
N THR A 34 -17.66 -0.02 -9.38
CA THR A 34 -16.38 -0.55 -9.86
C THR A 34 -16.51 -1.11 -11.27
N GLU A 35 -15.40 -1.63 -11.82
CA GLU A 35 -15.35 -2.25 -13.14
C GLU A 35 -14.79 -3.69 -13.05
N GLU A 36 -14.60 -4.36 -14.18
CA GLU A 36 -13.83 -5.61 -14.23
C GLU A 36 -12.33 -5.29 -14.37
N TYR A 37 -11.59 -5.39 -13.25
CA TYR A 37 -10.19 -4.98 -13.11
C TYR A 37 -9.41 -5.92 -12.17
N PRO A 38 -9.29 -7.21 -12.49
CA PRO A 38 -8.58 -8.18 -11.67
C PRO A 38 -7.08 -7.82 -11.51
N PRO A 39 -6.44 -8.13 -10.36
CA PRO A 39 -6.99 -8.75 -9.17
C PRO A 39 -7.62 -7.74 -8.18
N PHE A 40 -7.85 -6.49 -8.58
CA PHE A 40 -8.30 -5.43 -7.66
C PHE A 40 -9.81 -5.47 -7.43
N ASN A 41 -10.57 -5.66 -8.50
CA ASN A 41 -12.02 -5.77 -8.46
C ASN A 41 -12.48 -6.62 -9.63
N TYR A 42 -13.28 -7.65 -9.35
CA TYR A 42 -13.81 -8.57 -10.36
C TYR A 42 -15.02 -9.31 -9.78
N LEU A 43 -15.80 -9.99 -10.61
CA LEU A 43 -16.84 -10.87 -10.12
C LEU A 43 -16.29 -12.28 -9.84
N GLU A 44 -16.46 -12.74 -8.60
CA GLU A 44 -16.25 -14.13 -8.23
C GLU A 44 -17.60 -14.78 -7.98
N ASN A 45 -18.00 -15.72 -8.86
CA ASN A 45 -19.33 -16.34 -8.84
C ASN A 45 -20.49 -15.33 -8.83
N GLY A 46 -20.31 -14.19 -9.52
CA GLY A 46 -21.32 -13.12 -9.61
C GLY A 46 -21.33 -12.14 -8.44
N VAL A 47 -20.45 -12.31 -7.45
CA VAL A 47 -20.30 -11.39 -6.31
C VAL A 47 -19.00 -10.60 -6.47
N PRO A 48 -19.02 -9.26 -6.29
CA PRO A 48 -17.80 -8.45 -6.27
C PRO A 48 -16.77 -8.97 -5.26
N SER A 49 -15.56 -9.20 -5.75
CA SER A 49 -14.40 -9.71 -5.03
C SER A 49 -13.12 -8.98 -5.50
N GLY A 50 -12.00 -9.22 -4.82
CA GLY A 50 -10.70 -8.65 -5.15
C GLY A 50 -10.13 -7.72 -4.07
N LEU A 51 -8.89 -7.29 -4.30
CA LEU A 51 -8.10 -6.50 -3.35
C LEU A 51 -8.82 -5.23 -2.90
N SER A 52 -9.27 -4.39 -3.84
CA SER A 52 -9.91 -3.11 -3.52
C SER A 52 -11.29 -3.29 -2.90
N VAL A 53 -12.02 -4.34 -3.28
CA VAL A 53 -13.29 -4.73 -2.65
C VAL A 53 -13.07 -5.09 -1.19
N GLU A 54 -12.07 -5.92 -0.91
CA GLU A 54 -11.77 -6.36 0.46
C GLU A 54 -11.25 -5.19 1.34
N LEU A 55 -10.46 -4.27 0.78
CA LEU A 55 -10.04 -3.05 1.48
C LEU A 55 -11.25 -2.15 1.82
N LEU A 56 -12.13 -1.88 0.86
CA LEU A 56 -13.31 -1.04 1.08
C LEU A 56 -14.24 -1.67 2.13
N ARG A 57 -14.59 -2.95 1.95
CA ARG A 57 -15.45 -3.69 2.88
C ARG A 57 -14.88 -3.66 4.29
N THR A 58 -13.59 -3.96 4.45
CA THR A 58 -12.94 -3.99 5.77
C THR A 58 -12.90 -2.60 6.42
N ALA A 59 -12.66 -1.54 5.64
CA ALA A 59 -12.70 -0.18 6.16
C ALA A 59 -14.11 0.20 6.65
N LEU A 60 -15.16 -0.10 5.88
CA LEU A 60 -16.55 0.19 6.26
C LEU A 60 -16.98 -0.60 7.50
N GLU A 61 -16.66 -1.89 7.58
CA GLU A 61 -16.96 -2.72 8.74
C GLU A 61 -16.31 -2.18 10.02
N ARG A 62 -15.04 -1.74 9.93
CA ARG A 62 -14.31 -1.16 11.06
C ARG A 62 -14.83 0.21 11.46
N ALA A 63 -15.34 0.99 10.51
CA ALA A 63 -16.05 2.24 10.76
C ALA A 63 -17.46 2.02 11.37
N GLY A 64 -17.88 0.77 11.56
CA GLY A 64 -19.20 0.42 12.10
C GLY A 64 -20.34 0.58 11.09
N ILE A 65 -20.01 0.64 9.79
CA ILE A 65 -20.97 0.76 8.70
C ILE A 65 -21.27 -0.64 8.18
N SER A 66 -22.54 -1.06 8.27
CA SER A 66 -22.98 -2.33 7.72
C SER A 66 -22.95 -2.25 6.19
N PHE A 67 -22.28 -3.20 5.55
CA PHE A 67 -22.07 -3.19 4.10
C PHE A 67 -21.96 -4.61 3.56
N SER A 68 -22.69 -4.94 2.50
CA SER A 68 -22.50 -6.19 1.75
C SER A 68 -21.69 -5.92 0.49
N THR A 69 -20.81 -6.83 0.10
CA THR A 69 -20.12 -6.71 -1.21
C THR A 69 -21.09 -6.83 -2.38
N GLU A 70 -22.26 -7.44 -2.17
CA GLU A 70 -23.35 -7.48 -3.16
C GLU A 70 -23.95 -6.08 -3.43
N ASP A 71 -23.73 -5.11 -2.54
CA ASP A 71 -24.17 -3.71 -2.73
C ASP A 71 -23.23 -2.94 -3.68
N ILE A 72 -22.09 -3.52 -4.05
CA ILE A 72 -21.18 -2.95 -5.05
C ILE A 72 -21.71 -3.23 -6.45
N SER A 73 -21.87 -2.18 -7.25
CA SER A 73 -22.27 -2.32 -8.65
C SER A 73 -21.05 -2.32 -9.57
N LEU A 74 -20.85 -3.42 -10.30
CA LEU A 74 -19.85 -3.53 -11.36
C LEU A 74 -20.46 -3.15 -12.71
N MET A 75 -19.79 -2.27 -13.46
CA MET A 75 -20.23 -1.83 -14.78
C MET A 75 -19.04 -1.39 -15.65
N ALA A 76 -19.30 -0.98 -16.90
CA ALA A 76 -18.25 -0.46 -17.78
C ALA A 76 -17.62 0.82 -17.17
N TRP A 77 -16.29 0.95 -17.27
CA TRP A 77 -15.52 2.05 -16.68
C TRP A 77 -16.14 3.42 -16.92
N SER A 78 -16.39 3.76 -18.18
CA SER A 78 -16.88 5.09 -18.55
C SER A 78 -18.27 5.39 -17.98
N ASP A 79 -19.11 4.36 -17.76
CA ASP A 79 -20.42 4.51 -17.12
C ASP A 79 -20.25 4.75 -15.61
N ALA A 80 -19.42 3.95 -14.94
CA ALA A 80 -19.12 4.14 -13.52
C ALA A 80 -18.51 5.53 -13.24
N TYR A 81 -17.58 5.96 -14.08
CA TYR A 81 -16.93 7.27 -14.00
C TYR A 81 -17.93 8.41 -14.10
N ARG A 82 -18.77 8.41 -15.16
CA ARG A 82 -19.78 9.46 -15.38
C ARG A 82 -20.86 9.45 -14.31
N MET A 83 -21.26 8.26 -13.84
CA MET A 83 -22.25 8.14 -12.76
C MET A 83 -21.70 8.72 -11.46
N THR A 84 -20.43 8.45 -11.13
CA THR A 84 -19.77 9.01 -9.94
C THR A 84 -19.67 10.53 -10.00
N GLU A 85 -19.40 11.09 -11.17
CA GLU A 85 -19.33 12.55 -11.33
C GLU A 85 -20.70 13.22 -11.21
N SER A 86 -21.76 12.60 -11.72
CA SER A 86 -23.07 13.24 -11.87
C SER A 86 -24.08 12.92 -10.77
N ARG A 87 -23.97 11.75 -10.12
CA ARG A 87 -24.91 11.28 -9.10
C ARG A 87 -24.33 11.50 -7.70
N ASN A 88 -25.08 12.21 -6.87
CA ASN A 88 -24.78 12.36 -5.44
C ASN A 88 -24.59 11.00 -4.76
N ASN A 89 -23.84 10.96 -3.65
CA ASN A 89 -23.66 9.77 -2.82
C ASN A 89 -23.19 8.55 -3.64
N THR A 90 -22.16 8.77 -4.46
CA THR A 90 -21.56 7.73 -5.31
C THR A 90 -20.06 7.70 -5.07
N GLY A 91 -19.51 6.52 -4.84
CA GLY A 91 -18.06 6.28 -4.75
C GLY A 91 -17.60 5.27 -5.81
N LEU A 92 -16.58 5.59 -6.59
CA LEU A 92 -15.92 4.67 -7.53
C LEU A 92 -14.50 4.39 -7.05
N PHE A 93 -14.18 3.12 -6.84
CA PHE A 93 -12.88 2.71 -6.33
C PHE A 93 -12.02 2.06 -7.41
N SER A 94 -10.73 1.92 -7.09
CA SER A 94 -9.67 1.61 -8.07
C SER A 94 -9.55 2.69 -9.15
N MET A 95 -9.77 3.97 -8.81
CA MET A 95 -9.55 5.09 -9.74
C MET A 95 -8.16 5.70 -9.55
N ALA A 96 -7.41 5.85 -10.66
CA ALA A 96 -6.18 6.63 -10.69
C ALA A 96 -6.46 8.13 -10.45
N ARG A 97 -5.73 8.76 -9.54
CA ARG A 97 -5.82 10.18 -9.22
C ARG A 97 -4.88 11.00 -10.11
N THR A 98 -5.42 11.91 -10.90
CA THR A 98 -4.66 12.77 -11.84
C THR A 98 -4.97 14.24 -11.60
N PRO A 99 -4.12 15.17 -12.06
CA PRO A 99 -4.40 16.60 -11.99
C PRO A 99 -5.77 16.99 -12.56
N GLU A 100 -6.20 16.38 -13.67
CA GLU A 100 -7.50 16.66 -14.31
C GLU A 100 -8.69 16.16 -13.49
N ARG A 101 -8.51 15.07 -12.74
CA ARG A 101 -9.57 14.47 -11.91
C ARG A 101 -9.64 15.11 -10.52
N GLU A 102 -8.57 15.74 -10.06
CA GLU A 102 -8.41 16.24 -8.69
C GLU A 102 -9.60 17.08 -8.20
N ALA A 103 -10.04 18.04 -9.01
CA ALA A 103 -11.14 18.95 -8.67
C ALA A 103 -12.54 18.37 -8.93
N ARG A 104 -12.65 17.20 -9.57
CA ARG A 104 -13.92 16.58 -9.98
C ARG A 104 -14.47 15.60 -8.94
N PHE A 105 -13.64 15.17 -8.00
CA PHE A 105 -13.98 14.18 -6.99
C PHE A 105 -13.38 14.54 -5.63
N LYS A 106 -13.97 13.99 -4.57
CA LYS A 106 -13.30 13.85 -3.27
C LYS A 106 -12.60 12.48 -3.21
N TRP A 107 -11.56 12.33 -2.40
CA TRP A 107 -10.69 11.16 -2.47
C TRP A 107 -10.48 10.51 -1.10
N ALA A 108 -10.54 9.18 -1.03
CA ALA A 108 -10.02 8.39 0.08
C ALA A 108 -9.01 7.35 -0.42
N GLY A 109 -7.92 7.14 0.32
CA GLY A 109 -6.84 6.23 -0.04
C GLY A 109 -5.46 6.71 0.43
N PRO A 110 -4.37 6.20 -0.15
CA PRO A 110 -4.32 5.30 -1.31
C PRO A 110 -4.71 3.86 -0.98
N LEU A 111 -5.26 3.14 -1.95
CA LEU A 111 -5.56 1.71 -1.86
C LEU A 111 -4.35 0.87 -2.28
N MET A 112 -3.85 1.09 -3.48
CA MET A 112 -2.79 0.29 -4.07
C MET A 112 -2.06 1.06 -5.18
N GLN A 113 -0.90 0.56 -5.61
CA GLN A 113 -0.19 1.04 -6.79
C GLN A 113 -0.05 -0.06 -7.84
N CYS A 114 -0.27 0.28 -9.11
CA CYS A 114 -0.05 -0.62 -10.23
C CYS A 114 0.83 0.06 -11.30
N PRO A 115 1.80 -0.66 -11.86
CA PRO A 115 2.50 -0.21 -13.06
C PRO A 115 1.53 0.03 -14.23
N LEU A 116 1.86 1.00 -15.06
CA LEU A 116 1.23 1.27 -16.35
C LEU A 116 2.23 0.90 -17.43
N VAL A 117 1.77 0.24 -18.48
CA VAL A 117 2.64 -0.32 -19.51
C VAL A 117 2.06 -0.13 -20.91
N PHE A 118 2.92 -0.29 -21.91
CA PHE A 118 2.49 -0.60 -23.26
C PHE A 118 2.42 -2.11 -23.44
N PHE A 119 1.22 -2.66 -23.57
CA PHE A 119 1.05 -4.01 -24.08
C PHE A 119 1.16 -4.00 -25.60
N ALA A 120 1.94 -4.92 -26.16
CA ALA A 120 2.09 -5.12 -27.59
C ALA A 120 1.98 -6.61 -27.93
N GLU A 121 1.61 -6.92 -29.17
CA GLU A 121 1.52 -8.30 -29.69
C GLU A 121 2.57 -8.53 -30.79
N ASN A 122 2.86 -7.49 -31.58
CA ASN A 122 3.82 -7.56 -32.68
C ASN A 122 5.28 -7.49 -32.20
N GLU A 123 5.90 -8.65 -31.97
CA GLU A 123 7.29 -8.78 -31.48
C GLU A 123 8.34 -8.00 -32.27
N SER A 124 8.10 -7.65 -33.54
CA SER A 124 9.04 -6.83 -34.31
C SER A 124 9.28 -5.45 -33.67
N LEU A 125 8.33 -4.95 -32.87
CA LEU A 125 8.47 -3.71 -32.12
C LEU A 125 9.57 -3.77 -31.04
N LYS A 126 9.94 -4.97 -30.54
CA LYS A 126 11.06 -5.13 -29.60
C LYS A 126 12.39 -4.68 -30.21
N THR A 127 12.61 -4.99 -31.48
CA THR A 127 13.85 -4.66 -32.19
C THR A 127 13.76 -3.31 -32.89
N ALA A 128 12.63 -3.02 -33.54
CA ALA A 128 12.46 -1.79 -34.30
C ALA A 128 12.29 -0.56 -33.39
N ARG A 129 11.60 -0.72 -32.26
CA ARG A 129 11.23 0.30 -31.26
C ARG A 129 11.10 1.71 -31.86
N PRO A 130 10.02 1.98 -32.62
CA PRO A 130 9.79 3.32 -33.18
C PRO A 130 9.63 4.35 -32.06
N GLU A 131 9.82 5.64 -32.36
CA GLU A 131 9.53 6.68 -31.38
C GLU A 131 8.04 6.64 -30.99
N ASN A 132 7.72 6.99 -29.74
CA ASN A 132 6.34 6.91 -29.25
C ASN A 132 5.36 7.73 -30.11
N LYS A 133 5.82 8.84 -30.68
CA LYS A 133 5.00 9.69 -31.56
C LYS A 133 4.49 8.96 -32.81
N ASP A 134 5.20 7.91 -33.24
CA ASP A 134 4.88 7.12 -34.43
C ASP A 134 4.04 5.87 -34.10
N LEU A 135 3.79 5.60 -32.81
CA LEU A 135 2.95 4.48 -32.36
C LEU A 135 1.47 4.83 -32.44
N ARG A 136 0.65 3.87 -32.87
CA ARG A 136 -0.81 3.92 -32.77
C ARG A 136 -1.24 3.28 -31.45
N ALA A 137 -1.59 4.08 -30.46
CA ALA A 137 -2.07 3.56 -29.18
C ALA A 137 -3.56 3.28 -29.21
N VAL A 138 -3.99 2.20 -28.56
CA VAL A 138 -5.38 2.04 -28.11
C VAL A 138 -5.47 2.30 -26.61
N VAL A 139 -6.55 2.96 -26.18
CA VAL A 139 -6.84 3.24 -24.76
C VAL A 139 -8.34 3.06 -24.49
N ILE A 140 -8.71 2.83 -23.23
CA ILE A 140 -10.12 2.84 -22.82
C ILE A 140 -10.57 4.29 -22.66
N LYS A 141 -11.77 4.61 -23.16
CA LYS A 141 -12.36 5.94 -23.04
C LYS A 141 -12.54 6.34 -21.57
N ASP A 142 -12.19 7.58 -21.24
CA ASP A 142 -12.23 8.15 -19.90
C ASP A 142 -11.22 7.51 -18.90
N ASP A 143 -10.39 6.55 -19.33
CA ASP A 143 -9.41 5.85 -18.50
C ASP A 143 -8.07 6.62 -18.35
N ILE A 144 -7.26 6.21 -17.37
CA ILE A 144 -5.91 6.74 -17.14
C ILE A 144 -4.98 6.55 -18.36
N GLY A 145 -5.18 5.51 -19.17
CA GLY A 145 -4.38 5.22 -20.35
C GLY A 145 -4.34 6.38 -21.37
N LEU A 146 -5.41 7.19 -21.46
CA LEU A 146 -5.43 8.38 -22.31
C LEU A 146 -4.43 9.44 -21.84
N TYR A 147 -4.41 9.73 -20.53
CA TYR A 147 -3.45 10.68 -19.95
C TYR A 147 -2.02 10.15 -20.11
N VAL A 148 -1.80 8.88 -19.82
CA VAL A 148 -0.47 8.25 -19.85
C VAL A 148 0.08 8.16 -21.27
N GLY A 149 -0.74 7.84 -22.27
CA GLY A 149 -0.32 7.82 -23.67
C GLY A 149 0.17 9.20 -24.15
N ARG A 150 -0.51 10.27 -23.72
CA ARG A 150 -0.11 11.66 -24.02
C ARG A 150 1.20 12.03 -23.35
N GLU A 151 1.35 11.73 -22.05
CA GLU A 151 2.59 11.98 -21.31
C GLU A 151 3.78 11.18 -21.87
N ALA A 152 3.50 10.00 -22.43
CA ALA A 152 4.48 9.19 -23.14
C ALA A 152 4.85 9.75 -24.54
N GLY A 153 4.22 10.84 -24.99
CA GLY A 153 4.54 11.53 -26.24
C GLY A 153 3.79 11.02 -27.47
N ILE A 154 2.68 10.30 -27.31
CA ILE A 154 1.81 9.87 -28.42
C ILE A 154 0.85 11.02 -28.78
N PRO A 155 0.83 11.50 -30.04
CA PRO A 155 -0.11 12.50 -30.50
C PRO A 155 -1.56 12.03 -30.38
N ASP A 156 -2.48 12.97 -30.12
CA ASP A 156 -3.91 12.66 -29.98
C ASP A 156 -4.50 11.97 -31.23
N GLU A 157 -4.03 12.33 -32.43
CA GLU A 157 -4.45 11.70 -33.68
C GLU A 157 -4.06 10.21 -33.78
N ASN A 158 -3.10 9.76 -32.98
CA ASN A 158 -2.61 8.38 -32.93
C ASN A 158 -3.16 7.62 -31.70
N ILE A 159 -4.01 8.22 -30.87
CA ILE A 159 -4.66 7.57 -29.74
C ILE A 159 -6.10 7.21 -30.10
N PHE A 160 -6.35 5.91 -30.25
CA PHE A 160 -7.65 5.34 -30.56
C PHE A 160 -8.38 4.95 -29.27
N GLN A 161 -9.52 5.55 -29.00
CA GLN A 161 -10.33 5.24 -27.82
C GLN A 161 -11.35 4.14 -28.13
N VAL A 162 -11.41 3.12 -27.27
CA VAL A 162 -12.42 2.07 -27.28
C VAL A 162 -13.16 2.05 -25.95
N THR A 163 -14.24 1.27 -25.84
CA THR A 163 -15.08 1.24 -24.63
C THR A 163 -14.89 -0.01 -23.78
N THR A 164 -14.27 -1.05 -24.33
CA THR A 164 -14.00 -2.29 -23.60
C THR A 164 -12.56 -2.78 -23.78
N PRO A 165 -11.99 -3.49 -22.80
CA PRO A 165 -10.69 -4.16 -22.96
C PRO A 165 -10.66 -5.15 -24.13
N ALA A 166 -11.79 -5.81 -24.42
CA ALA A 166 -11.87 -6.74 -25.54
C ALA A 166 -11.65 -6.06 -26.90
N GLU A 167 -12.22 -4.87 -27.10
CA GLU A 167 -11.94 -4.05 -28.28
C GLU A 167 -10.47 -3.62 -28.34
N ALA A 168 -9.84 -3.32 -27.20
CA ALA A 168 -8.43 -2.94 -27.16
C ALA A 168 -7.50 -4.10 -27.55
N VAL A 169 -7.73 -5.29 -26.97
CA VAL A 169 -6.99 -6.52 -27.31
C VAL A 169 -7.17 -6.86 -28.78
N GLN A 170 -8.40 -6.80 -29.32
CA GLN A 170 -8.64 -7.10 -30.74
C GLN A 170 -7.88 -6.15 -31.67
N ARG A 171 -7.76 -4.86 -31.32
CA ARG A 171 -7.02 -3.90 -32.16
C ARG A 171 -5.53 -4.20 -32.24
N LEU A 172 -4.94 -4.77 -31.18
CA LEU A 172 -3.56 -5.25 -31.20
C LEU A 172 -3.41 -6.47 -32.12
N ILE A 173 -4.31 -7.44 -31.98
CA ILE A 173 -4.34 -8.67 -32.82
C ILE A 173 -4.49 -8.31 -34.31
N ASP A 174 -5.39 -7.38 -34.63
CA ASP A 174 -5.64 -6.95 -36.01
C ASP A 174 -4.52 -6.05 -36.57
N GLY A 175 -3.55 -5.64 -35.75
CA GLY A 175 -2.50 -4.69 -36.12
C GLY A 175 -3.03 -3.29 -36.46
N THR A 176 -4.25 -2.95 -36.01
CA THR A 176 -4.85 -1.62 -36.22
C THR A 176 -4.38 -0.60 -35.17
N SER A 177 -3.88 -1.10 -34.04
CA SER A 177 -3.08 -0.36 -33.05
C SER A 177 -1.79 -1.14 -32.76
N ASP A 178 -0.73 -0.44 -32.38
CA ASP A 178 0.58 -1.02 -32.07
C ASP A 178 0.73 -1.34 -30.58
N VAL A 179 0.15 -0.50 -29.71
CA VAL A 179 0.23 -0.65 -28.25
C VAL A 179 -1.10 -0.39 -27.57
N TRP A 180 -1.39 -1.11 -26.49
CA TRP A 180 -2.47 -0.81 -25.55
C TRP A 180 -1.86 -0.21 -24.29
N VAL A 181 -2.25 1.03 -23.96
CA VAL A 181 -1.78 1.72 -22.75
C VAL A 181 -2.70 1.37 -21.60
N TYR A 182 -2.22 0.57 -20.65
CA TYR A 182 -3.06 0.06 -19.58
C TYR A 182 -2.28 -0.34 -18.33
N ALA A 183 -2.99 -0.58 -17.23
CA ALA A 183 -2.38 -1.09 -16.00
C ALA A 183 -1.97 -2.54 -16.16
N LEU A 184 -0.81 -2.88 -15.59
CA LEU A 184 -0.15 -4.17 -15.79
C LEU A 184 -1.02 -5.36 -15.35
N TYR A 185 -1.37 -5.46 -14.07
CA TYR A 185 -2.05 -6.67 -13.56
C TYR A 185 -3.44 -6.89 -14.18
N PRO A 186 -4.29 -5.86 -14.32
CA PRO A 186 -5.56 -5.99 -15.03
C PRO A 186 -5.37 -6.29 -16.51
N GLY A 187 -4.42 -5.66 -17.18
CA GLY A 187 -4.12 -5.92 -18.58
C GLY A 187 -3.72 -7.37 -18.84
N GLU A 188 -2.79 -7.91 -18.04
CA GLU A 188 -2.37 -9.32 -18.13
C GLU A 188 -3.53 -10.27 -17.92
N SER A 189 -4.32 -10.06 -16.86
CA SER A 189 -5.46 -10.94 -16.55
C SER A 189 -6.56 -10.87 -17.61
N LEU A 190 -6.82 -9.69 -18.18
CA LEU A 190 -7.80 -9.52 -19.25
C LEU A 190 -7.30 -10.14 -20.56
N ILE A 191 -6.02 -9.97 -20.91
CA ILE A 191 -5.40 -10.63 -22.07
C ILE A 191 -5.52 -12.15 -21.93
N GLN A 192 -5.20 -12.71 -20.75
CA GLN A 192 -5.34 -14.16 -20.49
C GLN A 192 -6.77 -14.68 -20.67
N THR A 193 -7.76 -13.84 -20.40
CA THR A 193 -9.19 -14.22 -20.50
C THR A 193 -9.76 -14.02 -21.89
N ILE A 194 -9.31 -12.98 -22.60
CA ILE A 194 -9.90 -12.51 -23.87
C ILE A 194 -9.17 -13.09 -25.08
N ALA A 195 -7.83 -13.09 -25.06
CA ALA A 195 -7.04 -13.47 -26.23
C ALA A 195 -6.99 -14.99 -26.41
N GLU A 196 -7.08 -15.46 -27.65
CA GLU A 196 -6.91 -16.89 -27.96
C GLU A 196 -5.47 -17.37 -27.72
N ASN A 197 -4.48 -16.48 -27.92
CA ASN A 197 -3.06 -16.76 -27.70
C ASN A 197 -2.42 -15.67 -26.81
N PRO A 198 -2.67 -15.68 -25.48
CA PRO A 198 -2.19 -14.63 -24.59
C PRO A 198 -0.66 -14.52 -24.52
N GLU A 199 0.06 -15.61 -24.79
CA GLU A 199 1.52 -15.65 -24.79
C GLU A 199 2.17 -14.87 -25.94
N SER A 200 1.40 -14.43 -26.96
CA SER A 200 1.95 -13.51 -27.98
C SER A 200 2.03 -12.06 -27.50
N PHE A 201 1.37 -11.73 -26.39
CA PHE A 201 1.42 -10.39 -25.82
C PHE A 201 2.63 -10.23 -24.91
N TYR A 202 3.21 -9.03 -24.90
CA TYR A 202 4.33 -8.69 -24.05
C TYR A 202 4.32 -7.21 -23.69
N ILE A 203 5.09 -6.85 -22.67
CA ILE A 203 5.30 -5.47 -22.25
C ILE A 203 6.38 -4.85 -23.14
N LEU A 204 6.02 -3.81 -23.91
CA LEU A 204 6.95 -3.05 -24.73
C LEU A 204 7.73 -2.03 -23.88
N ASP A 205 7.03 -1.28 -23.02
CA ASP A 205 7.64 -0.30 -22.09
C ASP A 205 6.91 -0.27 -20.73
N ASP A 206 7.66 0.10 -19.68
CA ASP A 206 7.15 0.54 -18.39
C ASP A 206 6.97 2.08 -18.42
N LEU A 207 5.76 2.54 -18.07
CA LEU A 207 5.35 3.96 -18.12
C LEU A 207 5.23 4.57 -16.71
N GLY A 208 5.77 3.89 -15.69
CA GLY A 208 5.69 4.28 -14.30
C GLY A 208 4.48 3.70 -13.59
N ARG A 209 4.22 4.20 -12.38
CA ARG A 209 3.20 3.66 -11.48
C ARG A 209 2.06 4.65 -11.27
N SER A 210 0.84 4.15 -11.24
CA SER A 210 -0.33 4.91 -10.81
C SER A 210 -0.78 4.45 -9.42
N THR A 211 -1.18 5.42 -8.59
CA THR A 211 -1.77 5.15 -7.28
C THR A 211 -3.28 5.26 -7.37
N TYR A 212 -3.97 4.23 -6.88
CA TYR A 212 -5.41 4.09 -6.98
C TYR A 212 -6.12 4.44 -5.66
N TYR A 213 -7.29 5.07 -5.79
CA TYR A 213 -8.08 5.63 -4.70
C TYR A 213 -9.55 5.27 -4.86
N ILE A 214 -10.33 5.62 -3.84
CA ILE A 214 -11.78 5.76 -3.93
C ILE A 214 -12.08 7.22 -4.26
N ALA A 215 -12.71 7.44 -5.40
CA ALA A 215 -13.20 8.74 -5.84
C ALA A 215 -14.68 8.88 -5.48
N PHE A 216 -15.06 9.94 -4.80
CA PHE A 216 -16.43 10.24 -4.41
C PHE A 216 -16.96 11.43 -5.17
N ASN A 217 -18.26 11.41 -5.46
CA ASN A 217 -18.99 12.59 -5.89
C ASN A 217 -18.74 13.78 -4.94
N LEU A 218 -18.70 15.00 -5.49
CA LEU A 218 -18.45 16.22 -4.70
C LEU A 218 -19.50 16.47 -3.61
N ASN A 219 -20.72 15.95 -3.78
CA ASN A 219 -21.81 16.09 -2.82
C ASN A 219 -21.85 14.98 -1.76
N THR A 220 -20.96 13.99 -1.81
CA THR A 220 -20.84 12.98 -0.75
C THR A 220 -20.41 13.65 0.56
N ASP A 221 -21.05 13.26 1.66
CA ASP A 221 -20.75 13.77 3.01
C ASP A 221 -19.27 13.53 3.36
N PRO A 222 -18.51 14.59 3.72
CA PRO A 222 -17.11 14.42 4.12
C PRO A 222 -16.91 13.47 5.30
N ASP A 223 -17.87 13.36 6.23
CA ASP A 223 -17.73 12.50 7.42
C ASP A 223 -17.63 11.00 7.02
N ILE A 224 -18.29 10.60 5.93
CA ILE A 224 -18.20 9.23 5.38
C ILE A 224 -16.81 8.99 4.80
N ILE A 225 -16.30 9.97 4.06
CA ILE A 225 -14.98 9.89 3.39
C ILE A 225 -13.88 9.83 4.46
N ASP A 226 -13.99 10.67 5.50
CA ASP A 226 -13.05 10.71 6.61
C ASP A 226 -13.09 9.42 7.45
N ALA A 227 -14.27 8.83 7.65
CA ALA A 227 -14.39 7.53 8.30
C ALA A 227 -13.68 6.42 7.51
N ILE A 228 -13.88 6.38 6.19
CA ILE A 228 -13.20 5.41 5.31
C ILE A 228 -11.69 5.67 5.30
N GLN A 229 -11.25 6.92 5.16
CA GLN A 229 -9.83 7.29 5.16
C GLN A 229 -9.14 6.88 6.47
N THR A 230 -9.78 7.17 7.61
CA THR A 230 -9.27 6.83 8.95
C THR A 230 -9.01 5.33 9.06
N GLU A 231 -9.94 4.49 8.61
CA GLU A 231 -9.76 3.04 8.67
C GLU A 231 -8.76 2.52 7.63
N LEU A 232 -8.70 3.08 6.43
CA LEU A 232 -7.67 2.76 5.45
C LEU A 232 -6.25 3.03 5.99
N ASP A 233 -6.06 4.12 6.74
CA ASP A 233 -4.79 4.44 7.38
C ASP A 233 -4.50 3.56 8.61
N ALA A 234 -5.53 3.27 9.42
CA ALA A 234 -5.40 2.38 10.58
C ALA A 234 -4.98 0.96 10.14
N MET A 235 -5.58 0.42 9.09
CA MET A 235 -5.25 -0.90 8.53
C MET A 235 -3.81 -1.02 8.03
N LYS A 236 -3.12 0.09 7.74
CA LYS A 236 -1.70 0.10 7.35
C LYS A 236 -0.74 0.08 8.55
N THR A 237 -1.26 0.24 9.77
CA THR A 237 -0.43 0.42 10.98
C THR A 237 -0.80 -0.51 12.14
N ASP A 238 -1.93 -1.24 12.05
CA ASP A 238 -2.48 -2.14 13.07
C ASP A 238 -1.72 -3.48 13.25
N ARG A 239 -0.40 -3.42 13.25
CA ARG A 239 0.49 -4.59 13.24
C ARG A 239 0.56 -5.36 14.56
N LYS A 240 0.26 -4.74 15.70
CA LYS A 240 0.69 -5.21 17.02
C LYS A 240 0.24 -6.64 17.31
N ASP A 241 -1.03 -6.94 17.09
CA ASP A 241 -1.64 -8.17 17.58
C ASP A 241 -1.14 -9.38 16.80
N GLU A 242 -1.08 -9.28 15.47
CA GLU A 242 -0.74 -10.41 14.60
C GLU A 242 0.68 -10.35 14.01
N GLY A 243 1.39 -9.24 14.13
CA GLY A 243 2.76 -9.06 13.61
C GLY A 243 2.83 -8.63 12.14
N ILE A 244 1.67 -8.64 11.51
CA ILE A 244 1.35 -8.22 10.16
C ILE A 244 0.12 -7.29 10.25
N THR A 245 0.05 -6.28 9.40
CA THR A 245 -1.07 -5.34 9.32
C THR A 245 -2.24 -5.95 8.54
N THR A 246 -3.45 -5.44 8.76
CA THR A 246 -4.64 -5.82 7.97
C THR A 246 -4.40 -5.56 6.48
N TYR A 247 -3.77 -4.43 6.15
CA TYR A 247 -3.38 -4.09 4.78
C TYR A 247 -2.44 -5.14 4.16
N GLU A 248 -1.35 -5.50 4.85
CA GLU A 248 -0.38 -6.48 4.34
C GLU A 248 -1.01 -7.86 4.09
N LYS A 249 -1.96 -8.29 4.93
CA LYS A 249 -2.70 -9.54 4.72
C LYS A 249 -3.52 -9.50 3.44
N ILE A 250 -4.31 -8.43 3.27
CA ILE A 250 -5.19 -8.27 2.11
C ILE A 250 -4.35 -8.18 0.84
N VAL A 251 -3.33 -7.31 0.80
CA VAL A 251 -2.48 -7.18 -0.40
C VAL A 251 -1.70 -8.47 -0.68
N GLY A 252 -1.18 -9.12 0.37
CA GLY A 252 -0.45 -10.40 0.26
C GLY A 252 -1.29 -11.54 -0.32
N LYS A 253 -2.61 -11.53 -0.09
CA LYS A 253 -3.55 -12.48 -0.67
C LYS A 253 -3.71 -12.33 -2.19
N TYR A 254 -3.55 -11.13 -2.74
CA TYR A 254 -3.89 -10.83 -4.14
C TYR A 254 -2.72 -10.49 -5.05
N VAL A 255 -1.73 -9.71 -4.60
CA VAL A 255 -0.68 -9.14 -5.48
C VAL A 255 0.74 -9.52 -5.02
N GLY A 256 0.90 -10.02 -3.79
CA GLY A 256 2.21 -10.42 -3.26
C GLY A 256 3.22 -9.26 -3.16
N PRO A 257 4.46 -9.54 -2.68
CA PRO A 257 5.52 -8.55 -2.61
C PRO A 257 6.03 -8.08 -3.98
N ILE A 258 6.20 -6.77 -4.13
CA ILE A 258 6.80 -6.12 -5.30
C ILE A 258 8.21 -5.58 -4.99
N CYS A 259 8.95 -5.22 -6.03
CA CYS A 259 10.19 -4.45 -5.91
C CYS A 259 9.90 -2.97 -5.57
N ALA A 260 10.85 -2.32 -4.89
CA ALA A 260 10.82 -0.88 -4.62
C ALA A 260 11.50 -0.08 -5.74
N GLU A 261 11.02 1.13 -5.99
CA GLU A 261 11.63 2.03 -6.98
C GLU A 261 13.02 2.51 -6.56
N LYS A 262 13.23 2.64 -5.24
CA LYS A 262 14.49 3.09 -4.66
C LYS A 262 14.90 2.17 -3.52
N SER A 263 16.18 1.85 -3.50
CA SER A 263 16.79 1.02 -2.47
C SER A 263 18.04 1.69 -1.91
N GLN A 264 18.23 1.61 -0.60
CA GLN A 264 19.52 1.91 0.01
C GLN A 264 20.50 0.76 -0.30
N THR A 265 21.79 1.04 -0.28
CA THR A 265 22.81 0.00 -0.39
C THR A 265 22.90 -0.83 0.89
N ARG A 266 23.34 -2.08 0.76
CA ARG A 266 23.66 -2.93 1.91
C ARG A 266 24.70 -2.29 2.84
N GLN A 267 25.65 -1.51 2.30
CA GLN A 267 26.65 -0.81 3.11
C GLN A 267 26.02 0.26 4.00
N GLN A 268 25.00 0.99 3.52
CA GLN A 268 24.31 2.01 4.31
C GLN A 268 23.62 1.42 5.54
N ILE A 269 22.87 0.33 5.37
CA ILE A 269 22.20 -0.32 6.51
C ILE A 269 23.20 -0.92 7.49
N THR A 270 24.30 -1.52 7.01
CA THR A 270 25.36 -2.08 7.86
C THR A 270 26.06 -1.00 8.67
N ASN A 271 26.39 0.14 8.04
CA ASN A 271 27.01 1.28 8.73
C ASN A 271 26.10 1.83 9.83
N LEU A 272 24.80 1.97 9.55
CA LEU A 272 23.83 2.48 10.52
C LEU A 272 23.68 1.53 11.72
N VAL A 273 23.63 0.21 11.48
CA VAL A 273 23.57 -0.80 12.54
C VAL A 273 24.83 -0.77 13.40
N ASN A 274 26.03 -0.73 12.79
CA ASN A 274 27.28 -0.71 13.53
C ASN A 274 27.43 0.57 14.37
N LEU A 275 27.10 1.73 13.80
CA LEU A 275 27.08 3.01 14.54
C LEU A 275 26.15 2.93 15.76
N THR A 276 24.97 2.33 15.58
CA THR A 276 23.96 2.21 16.62
C THR A 276 24.39 1.21 17.70
N ALA A 277 24.96 0.06 17.32
CA ALA A 277 25.50 -0.90 18.27
C ALA A 277 26.58 -0.26 19.14
N ASP A 278 27.51 0.46 18.52
CA ASP A 278 28.54 1.22 19.24
C ASP A 278 27.92 2.24 20.22
N ALA A 279 26.87 2.96 19.82
CA ALA A 279 26.17 3.90 20.69
C ALA A 279 25.47 3.20 21.87
N ILE A 280 24.75 2.10 21.64
CA ILE A 280 24.10 1.29 22.70
C ILE A 280 25.13 0.72 23.69
N SER A 281 26.31 0.32 23.20
CA SER A 281 27.38 -0.20 24.07
C SER A 281 27.92 0.85 25.06
N ARG A 282 27.84 2.14 24.70
CA ARG A 282 28.30 3.28 25.52
C ARG A 282 27.18 3.86 26.39
N ASP A 283 25.98 4.02 25.84
CA ASP A 283 24.80 4.56 26.53
C ASP A 283 23.52 3.92 25.99
N ALA A 284 23.15 2.76 26.53
CA ALA A 284 21.96 2.03 26.11
C ALA A 284 20.68 2.85 26.35
N THR A 285 20.53 3.46 27.54
CA THR A 285 19.31 4.19 27.90
C THR A 285 19.09 5.42 27.03
N GLY A 286 20.12 6.26 26.85
CA GLY A 286 20.02 7.46 26.02
C GLY A 286 19.82 7.10 24.54
N THR A 287 20.56 6.12 24.04
CA THR A 287 20.46 5.70 22.63
C THR A 287 19.09 5.12 22.30
N LEU A 288 18.53 4.24 23.14
CA LEU A 288 17.18 3.69 22.92
C LEU A 288 16.10 4.78 22.95
N ALA A 289 16.24 5.78 23.83
CA ALA A 289 15.35 6.94 23.84
C ALA A 289 15.47 7.77 22.56
N ASP A 290 16.68 7.99 22.04
CA ASP A 290 16.89 8.72 20.79
C ASP A 290 16.31 7.98 19.57
N ILE A 291 16.46 6.64 19.52
CA ILE A 291 15.84 5.79 18.51
C ILE A 291 14.32 5.93 18.58
N GLN A 292 13.73 5.80 19.77
CA GLN A 292 12.28 5.88 19.97
C GLN A 292 11.70 7.25 19.60
N ASN A 293 12.49 8.31 19.72
CA ASN A 293 12.12 9.67 19.30
C ASN A 293 12.40 9.95 17.81
N GLY A 294 12.85 8.95 17.04
CA GLY A 294 13.13 9.09 15.61
C GLY A 294 14.24 10.09 15.29
N ARG A 295 15.21 10.26 16.20
CA ARG A 295 16.31 11.21 16.00
C ARG A 295 17.30 10.71 14.95
N HIS A 296 17.88 11.63 14.19
CA HIS A 296 19.02 11.35 13.32
C HIS A 296 20.25 10.94 14.16
N PRO A 297 21.03 9.92 13.78
CA PRO A 297 20.97 9.16 12.53
C PRO A 297 20.04 7.94 12.52
N TYR A 298 19.37 7.63 13.63
CA TYR A 298 18.56 6.41 13.79
C TYR A 298 17.30 6.38 12.92
N LYS A 299 16.80 7.55 12.51
CA LYS A 299 15.93 7.73 11.35
C LYS A 299 16.58 8.77 10.47
N ASP A 300 16.90 8.40 9.23
CA ASP A 300 17.52 9.35 8.33
C ASP A 300 16.53 10.48 7.99
N ARG A 301 17.06 11.71 7.86
CA ARG A 301 16.24 12.91 7.64
C ARG A 301 15.86 13.08 6.17
N SER A 302 16.75 12.68 5.28
CA SER A 302 16.58 12.80 3.84
C SER A 302 15.90 11.56 3.27
N ASP A 303 16.09 10.41 3.92
CA ASP A 303 15.50 9.14 3.54
C ASP A 303 14.85 8.43 4.74
N PRO A 304 13.61 8.79 5.11
CA PRO A 304 12.92 8.20 6.26
C PRO A 304 12.70 6.68 6.20
N SER A 305 12.95 6.04 5.04
CA SER A 305 12.89 4.58 4.88
C SER A 305 14.14 3.87 5.43
N LEU A 306 15.24 4.61 5.64
CA LEU A 306 16.44 4.16 6.34
C LEU A 306 16.31 4.45 7.84
N TYR A 307 16.03 3.42 8.64
CA TYR A 307 15.81 3.58 10.07
C TYR A 307 16.22 2.34 10.88
N VAL A 308 16.42 2.57 12.18
CA VAL A 308 16.81 1.58 13.17
C VAL A 308 15.60 1.02 13.91
N TYR A 309 15.67 -0.28 14.22
CA TYR A 309 14.80 -0.95 15.18
C TYR A 309 15.59 -1.98 15.98
N VAL A 310 15.19 -2.18 17.25
CA VAL A 310 15.97 -2.97 18.22
C VAL A 310 15.07 -3.99 18.89
N PHE A 311 15.49 -5.25 18.90
CA PHE A 311 14.84 -6.33 19.67
C PHE A 311 15.65 -6.69 20.92
N ASP A 312 14.97 -7.27 21.91
CA ASP A 312 15.62 -8.08 22.93
C ASP A 312 15.75 -9.55 22.48
N THR A 313 16.39 -10.36 23.32
CA THR A 313 16.59 -11.80 23.06
C THR A 313 15.30 -12.63 23.12
N GLY A 314 14.19 -12.04 23.57
CA GLY A 314 12.85 -12.64 23.60
C GLY A 314 11.97 -12.22 22.41
N VAL A 315 12.54 -11.58 21.38
CA VAL A 315 11.81 -11.07 20.20
C VAL A 315 10.82 -9.95 20.56
N THR A 316 11.02 -9.26 21.69
CA THR A 316 10.29 -8.05 22.03
C THR A 316 10.95 -6.87 21.35
N LEU A 317 10.16 -6.07 20.64
CA LEU A 317 10.65 -4.84 20.02
C LEU A 317 10.84 -3.77 21.11
N ILE A 318 12.09 -3.38 21.36
CA ILE A 318 12.45 -2.44 22.43
C ILE A 318 12.36 -0.99 21.96
N ALA A 319 12.79 -0.72 20.74
CA ALA A 319 12.72 0.62 20.13
C ALA A 319 12.55 0.50 18.61
N ASN A 320 11.84 1.44 18.00
CA ASN A 320 11.69 1.50 16.55
C ASN A 320 11.53 2.96 16.10
N ALA A 321 12.48 3.43 15.30
CA ALA A 321 12.54 4.84 14.91
C ALA A 321 11.46 5.23 13.88
N ALA A 322 10.98 4.29 13.07
CA ALA A 322 9.90 4.55 12.11
C ALA A 322 8.51 4.36 12.70
N GLN A 323 8.33 3.36 13.58
CA GLN A 323 7.05 3.02 14.20
C GLN A 323 7.18 2.89 15.73
N PRO A 324 7.34 4.02 16.45
CA PRO A 324 7.54 4.03 17.90
C PRO A 324 6.41 3.33 18.67
N SER A 325 5.18 3.38 18.15
CA SER A 325 4.01 2.76 18.78
C SER A 325 4.16 1.26 19.00
N LEU A 326 5.02 0.57 18.23
CA LEU A 326 5.24 -0.88 18.33
C LEU A 326 6.16 -1.30 19.49
N ALA A 327 6.86 -0.36 20.14
CA ALA A 327 7.75 -0.67 21.26
C ALA A 327 6.99 -1.38 22.40
N GLY A 328 7.65 -2.38 23.01
CA GLY A 328 7.08 -3.27 24.02
C GLY A 328 6.28 -4.45 23.46
N THR A 329 6.05 -4.52 22.15
CA THR A 329 5.31 -5.64 21.55
C THR A 329 6.23 -6.85 21.39
N ASN A 330 5.80 -8.01 21.89
CA ASN A 330 6.45 -9.28 21.60
C ASN A 330 5.98 -9.82 20.24
N PHE A 331 6.94 -10.13 19.37
CA PHE A 331 6.67 -10.66 18.03
C PHE A 331 7.11 -12.12 17.83
N SER A 332 7.46 -12.84 18.89
CA SER A 332 7.87 -14.24 18.74
C SER A 332 6.74 -15.07 18.13
N GLY A 333 7.08 -15.88 17.14
CA GLY A 333 6.15 -16.75 16.43
C GLY A 333 5.27 -16.07 15.39
N LYS A 334 5.27 -14.72 15.32
CA LYS A 334 4.45 -13.95 14.37
C LYS A 334 5.12 -13.89 13.00
N VAL A 335 4.30 -13.90 11.95
CA VAL A 335 4.75 -14.01 10.55
C VAL A 335 4.63 -12.69 9.79
N ASP A 336 5.32 -12.59 8.65
CA ASP A 336 5.03 -11.59 7.62
C ASP A 336 3.96 -12.09 6.63
N ALA A 337 3.68 -11.30 5.58
CA ALA A 337 2.69 -11.63 4.54
C ALA A 337 2.98 -12.91 3.75
N SER A 338 4.23 -13.39 3.79
CA SER A 338 4.66 -14.64 3.14
C SER A 338 4.65 -15.85 4.10
N GLY A 339 4.24 -15.65 5.35
CA GLY A 339 4.26 -16.70 6.38
C GLY A 339 5.62 -16.87 7.08
N LYS A 340 6.58 -15.96 6.85
CA LYS A 340 7.93 -16.07 7.40
C LYS A 340 8.03 -15.48 8.80
N LYS A 341 8.62 -16.24 9.74
CA LYS A 341 8.92 -15.79 11.12
C LYS A 341 10.24 -15.01 11.18
N PHE A 342 10.36 -13.96 10.35
CA PHE A 342 11.63 -13.29 10.11
C PHE A 342 12.26 -12.66 11.38
N ARG A 343 11.44 -12.27 12.37
CA ARG A 343 11.92 -11.69 13.62
C ARG A 343 12.54 -12.74 14.54
N ASP A 344 11.95 -13.93 14.60
CA ASP A 344 12.56 -15.08 15.29
C ASP A 344 13.86 -15.50 14.60
N GLU A 345 13.92 -15.46 13.26
CA GLU A 345 15.15 -15.72 12.50
C GLU A 345 16.25 -14.70 12.79
N ILE A 346 15.92 -13.40 12.82
CA ILE A 346 16.85 -12.33 13.19
C ILE A 346 17.44 -12.58 14.59
N VAL A 347 16.59 -12.79 15.59
CA VAL A 347 17.06 -12.97 16.98
C VAL A 347 17.84 -14.27 17.13
N THR A 348 17.36 -15.38 16.56
CA THR A 348 18.06 -16.67 16.60
C THR A 348 19.42 -16.59 15.89
N GLY A 349 19.47 -15.93 14.73
CA GLY A 349 20.70 -15.70 13.98
C GLY A 349 21.70 -14.86 14.77
N ALA A 350 21.24 -13.77 15.39
CA ALA A 350 22.07 -12.90 16.22
C ALA A 350 22.66 -13.66 17.41
N MET A 351 21.87 -14.49 18.10
CA MET A 351 22.34 -15.28 19.25
C MET A 351 23.36 -16.38 18.86
N LYS A 352 23.29 -16.90 17.63
CA LYS A 352 24.21 -17.95 17.16
C LYS A 352 25.48 -17.43 16.49
N GLN A 353 25.34 -16.37 15.70
CA GLN A 353 26.38 -15.91 14.76
C GLN A 353 26.87 -14.48 15.06
N GLY A 354 26.23 -13.79 16.01
CA GLY A 354 26.53 -12.40 16.37
C GLY A 354 25.94 -11.39 15.38
N SER A 355 25.97 -11.65 14.07
CA SER A 355 25.37 -10.79 13.05
C SER A 355 24.93 -11.57 11.83
N GLY A 356 24.16 -10.94 10.94
CA GLY A 356 23.74 -11.56 9.69
C GLY A 356 22.70 -10.75 8.93
N ILE A 357 22.06 -11.40 7.96
CA ILE A 357 21.08 -10.78 7.07
C ILE A 357 19.84 -11.68 7.00
N VAL A 358 18.65 -11.08 7.00
CA VAL A 358 17.37 -11.76 6.72
C VAL A 358 16.59 -10.98 5.68
N THR A 359 16.02 -11.68 4.69
CA THR A 359 15.01 -11.14 3.76
C THR A 359 13.60 -11.51 4.20
N TYR A 360 12.63 -10.63 3.99
CA TYR A 360 11.23 -10.79 4.42
C TYR A 360 10.31 -9.82 3.65
N THR A 361 9.01 -9.92 3.86
CA THR A 361 8.01 -9.03 3.25
C THR A 361 7.56 -7.95 4.24
N TYR A 362 7.47 -6.69 3.78
CA TYR A 362 7.06 -5.58 4.65
C TYR A 362 6.45 -4.41 3.85
N SER A 363 5.50 -3.69 4.45
CA SER A 363 5.00 -2.43 3.89
C SER A 363 6.07 -1.33 3.85
N ASN A 364 6.08 -0.50 2.80
CA ASN A 364 6.99 0.65 2.67
C ASN A 364 6.31 1.93 3.21
N PRO A 365 6.96 2.75 4.05
CA PRO A 365 6.38 4.01 4.51
C PRO A 365 6.25 5.10 3.42
N LEU A 366 6.97 4.96 2.30
CA LEU A 366 7.00 5.95 1.21
C LEU A 366 6.26 5.47 -0.05
N GLU A 367 5.98 4.18 -0.18
CA GLU A 367 5.35 3.57 -1.36
C GLU A 367 4.16 2.70 -0.92
N THR A 368 3.12 2.64 -1.75
CA THR A 368 1.90 1.87 -1.44
C THR A 368 2.04 0.44 -1.95
N GLY A 369 2.02 -0.53 -1.04
CA GLY A 369 2.11 -1.95 -1.36
C GLY A 369 2.85 -2.74 -0.28
N ILE A 370 3.18 -3.98 -0.60
CA ILE A 370 4.07 -4.82 0.20
C ILE A 370 5.32 -5.14 -0.62
N PHE A 371 6.47 -5.16 0.02
CA PHE A 371 7.75 -5.14 -0.68
C PHE A 371 8.70 -6.19 -0.12
N TYR A 372 9.58 -6.70 -0.98
CA TYR A 372 10.74 -7.44 -0.51
C TYR A 372 11.67 -6.51 0.27
N LYS A 373 12.06 -6.94 1.48
CA LYS A 373 12.92 -6.18 2.38
C LYS A 373 14.06 -7.05 2.87
N GLU A 374 15.26 -6.48 2.92
CA GLU A 374 16.45 -7.09 3.49
C GLU A 374 16.86 -6.31 4.75
N ALA A 375 17.18 -7.00 5.84
CA ALA A 375 17.71 -6.37 7.03
C ALA A 375 19.04 -6.98 7.46
N TYR A 376 20.00 -6.11 7.78
CA TYR A 376 21.20 -6.46 8.51
C TYR A 376 20.93 -6.33 10.01
N TYR A 377 21.43 -7.27 10.80
CA TYR A 377 21.30 -7.27 12.25
C TYR A 377 22.64 -7.58 12.93
N THR A 378 22.82 -7.06 14.14
CA THR A 378 23.96 -7.38 15.01
C THR A 378 23.55 -7.46 16.48
N LEU A 379 24.15 -8.39 17.21
CA LEU A 379 24.03 -8.55 18.66
C LEU A 379 24.99 -7.60 19.35
N VAL A 380 24.50 -6.84 20.33
CA VAL A 380 25.32 -5.94 21.16
C VAL A 380 24.97 -6.10 22.63
N THR A 381 25.98 -5.96 23.49
CA THR A 381 25.76 -5.81 24.94
C THR A 381 25.79 -4.32 25.29
N GLY A 382 24.69 -3.80 25.81
CA GLY A 382 24.55 -2.40 26.19
C GLY A 382 25.37 -2.03 27.43
N SER A 383 25.52 -0.73 27.67
CA SER A 383 26.17 -0.22 28.90
C SER A 383 25.44 -0.66 30.18
N ASP A 384 24.15 -0.98 30.07
CA ASP A 384 23.28 -1.54 31.11
C ASP A 384 23.41 -3.06 31.31
N LYS A 385 24.38 -3.71 30.62
CA LYS A 385 24.65 -5.16 30.64
C LYS A 385 23.56 -6.04 30.04
N LYS A 386 22.57 -5.47 29.35
CA LYS A 386 21.55 -6.23 28.60
C LYS A 386 22.02 -6.50 27.17
N GLN A 387 21.48 -7.56 26.57
CA GLN A 387 21.73 -7.89 25.17
C GLN A 387 20.61 -7.34 24.29
N TYR A 388 21.00 -6.74 23.17
CA TYR A 388 20.11 -6.14 22.18
C TYR A 388 20.47 -6.61 20.79
N ILE A 389 19.47 -6.76 19.93
CA ILE A 389 19.65 -7.06 18.50
C ILE A 389 19.29 -5.81 17.73
N VAL A 390 20.31 -5.11 17.23
CA VAL A 390 20.16 -3.86 16.47
C VAL A 390 19.99 -4.19 15.00
N CYS A 391 18.98 -3.62 14.37
CA CYS A 391 18.64 -3.89 12.99
C CYS A 391 18.41 -2.59 12.20
N ALA A 392 18.73 -2.63 10.91
CA ALA A 392 18.27 -1.69 9.91
C ALA A 392 18.05 -2.45 8.60
N GLY A 393 17.12 -2.00 7.77
CA GLY A 393 16.78 -2.68 6.53
C GLY A 393 16.58 -1.75 5.35
N ARG A 394 16.59 -2.36 4.17
CA ARG A 394 16.40 -1.74 2.86
C ARG A 394 15.34 -2.51 2.07
N TYR A 395 14.57 -1.82 1.24
CA TYR A 395 13.63 -2.45 0.31
C TYR A 395 14.38 -2.85 -0.97
N LEU A 396 14.14 -4.02 -1.55
CA LEU A 396 14.91 -4.52 -2.71
C LEU A 396 14.40 -3.90 -4.02
N SER A 397 15.33 -3.49 -4.89
CA SER A 397 14.99 -3.00 -6.24
C SER A 397 14.70 -4.16 -7.20
N CYS A 398 14.09 -3.87 -8.34
CA CYS A 398 13.66 -4.90 -9.30
C CYS A 398 14.85 -5.71 -9.87
N ASP A 399 16.05 -5.13 -9.98
CA ASP A 399 17.26 -5.84 -10.42
C ASP A 399 17.82 -6.84 -9.37
N GLU A 400 17.30 -6.84 -8.15
CA GLU A 400 17.76 -7.68 -7.03
C GLU A 400 16.80 -8.83 -6.69
N ILE A 401 15.65 -8.91 -7.38
CA ILE A 401 14.59 -9.91 -7.19
C ILE A 401 14.55 -10.80 -8.42
#